data_AF-A0A970T9F3-F1
#
_entry.id   AF-A0A970T9F3-F1
#
_cell.length_a   1.000
_cell.length_b   1.000
_cell.length_c   1.000
_cell.angle_alpha   90.00
_cell.angle_beta   90.00
_cell.angle_gamma   90.00
#
_symmetry.space_group_name_H-M   'P 1'
#
loop_
_entity.id
_entity.type
_entity.pdbx_description
1 polymer ?
#
loop_
_entity_poly.entity_id
_entity_poly.type
_entity_poly.pdbx_seq_one_letter_code
_entity_poly.pdbx_strand_id
1 'polypeptide(L)'
;ATATTEGIELVNKIRDIRPDDKILDIVSRFKEKVRQEGLANELYKWQLVKKYRGRPDTSASDFYEEIRSIYLSNLVYHNAARVKNHIASTYPEEYRKCFIQLFDEDEDLNTRVQRFMNDVLSVYRKVEPVLNSHHDERTTSVFLAYHDPGNYALYKDSFYRKYCGLTGVSPKPTGEKYAHYMELISEFRDNYILTDKELVSLVSDSLRPDCYPDESHLILAQNILYVMLDKDKSMANESELISVLKTAASKNYAEAYFNILENLADKFGFTNDNPKLAFSVNRSDNKLSVTVNQRPVINTDSGNENIFRSSDRVWLLIPASRSDSLREHEHFIKLSGEDAFEKMQGENAAPCPAAFNIFSIKDDESILEAWYEAVKSELDHDTKSPFRKFHNSAFLDAVIDPDYRELLFKRVYGPDIPIMNLNTLLYGPPGTGKTYSTIDLAVRITAPEDYSPNNHRANRKVYEKLVQEGRIVFTTFHQSLSYEDFIEGIKPATNDSGNLTYSVEDGLFKRLAVNAAFEYVGGRPPEEDKSSAVQELLAEDIVNTEDKKKYVLIIDEINRGNVSQIFGELITLIEEDKRYGNEEGLSAI
;
A
#
# COMPACT_ATOMS: atom_id res chain seq x y z
N ALA A 1 32.62 -20.57 15.07
CA ALA A 1 31.82 -19.72 14.15
C ALA A 1 30.35 -20.15 14.22
N THR A 2 29.81 -20.23 15.44
CA THR A 2 28.50 -20.82 15.78
C THR A 2 27.77 -19.91 16.77
N ALA A 3 27.76 -18.59 16.51
CA ALA A 3 27.25 -17.63 17.49
C ALA A 3 26.48 -16.43 16.90
N THR A 4 26.15 -16.42 15.61
CA THR A 4 25.55 -15.23 14.98
C THR A 4 24.13 -15.41 14.45
N THR A 5 23.63 -16.64 14.26
CA THR A 5 22.25 -16.87 13.78
C THR A 5 21.29 -17.18 14.94
N GLU A 6 21.69 -18.04 15.89
CA GLU A 6 20.91 -18.29 17.11
C GLU A 6 20.76 -17.02 17.98
N GLY A 7 21.73 -16.09 17.95
CA GLY A 7 21.63 -14.82 18.66
C GLY A 7 20.57 -13.88 18.08
N ILE A 8 20.34 -13.93 16.77
CA ILE A 8 19.32 -13.11 16.08
C ILE A 8 17.94 -13.74 16.27
N GLU A 9 17.82 -15.06 16.17
CA GLU A 9 16.57 -15.78 16.49
C GLU A 9 16.19 -15.68 17.97
N LEU A 10 17.16 -15.66 18.89
CA LEU A 10 16.89 -15.49 20.32
C LEU A 10 16.50 -14.04 20.66
N VAL A 11 17.09 -13.03 20.00
CA VAL A 11 16.66 -11.62 20.14
C VAL A 11 15.25 -11.39 19.55
N ASN A 12 14.92 -12.08 18.46
CA ASN A 12 13.59 -12.05 17.84
C ASN A 12 12.55 -12.91 18.58
N LYS A 13 12.97 -13.91 19.37
CA LYS A 13 12.09 -14.63 20.31
C LYS A 13 11.91 -13.92 21.66
N ILE A 14 12.87 -13.07 22.06
CA ILE A 14 12.79 -12.26 23.30
C ILE A 14 11.97 -10.98 23.07
N ARG A 15 11.76 -10.56 21.82
CA ARG A 15 10.90 -9.42 21.46
C ARG A 15 9.75 -9.93 20.61
N ASP A 16 8.55 -9.88 21.14
CA ASP A 16 7.26 -10.26 20.52
C ASP A 16 6.89 -9.42 19.27
N ILE A 17 7.81 -9.27 18.30
CA ILE A 17 7.65 -8.38 17.14
C ILE A 17 7.18 -9.20 15.93
N ARG A 18 5.94 -8.93 15.51
CA ARG A 18 5.39 -9.42 14.24
C ARG A 18 5.88 -8.52 13.09
N PRO A 19 6.25 -9.09 11.93
CA PRO A 19 6.59 -8.34 10.71
C PRO A 19 5.51 -7.38 10.17
N ASP A 20 4.28 -7.44 10.72
CA ASP A 20 3.10 -6.67 10.25
C ASP A 20 2.71 -5.49 11.17
N ASP A 21 3.57 -5.09 12.09
CA ASP A 21 3.26 -3.99 13.01
C ASP A 21 3.35 -2.62 12.31
N LYS A 22 2.19 -2.16 11.80
CA LYS A 22 2.03 -0.86 11.14
C LYS A 22 2.43 0.33 12.02
N ILE A 23 2.47 0.16 13.35
CA ILE A 23 2.88 1.21 14.29
C ILE A 23 4.40 1.34 14.28
N LEU A 24 5.13 0.22 14.26
CA LEU A 24 6.59 0.21 14.10
C LEU A 24 7.04 0.80 12.76
N ASP A 25 6.29 0.55 11.68
CA ASP A 25 6.53 1.19 10.38
C ASP A 25 6.41 2.72 10.46
N ILE A 26 5.34 3.22 11.10
CA ILE A 26 5.12 4.66 11.31
C ILE A 26 6.28 5.30 12.08
N VAL A 27 6.76 4.64 13.14
CA VAL A 27 7.89 5.14 13.93
C VAL A 27 9.18 5.12 13.12
N SER A 28 9.41 4.07 12.33
CA SER A 28 10.59 3.93 11.49
C SER A 28 10.66 5.02 10.41
N ARG A 29 9.56 5.26 9.69
CA ARG A 29 9.46 6.34 8.69
C ARG A 29 9.58 7.73 9.31
N PHE A 30 9.05 7.92 10.52
CA PHE A 30 9.25 9.17 11.25
C PHE A 30 10.74 9.43 11.54
N LYS A 31 11.51 8.41 11.96
CA LYS A 31 12.96 8.55 12.17
C LYS A 31 13.67 8.98 10.89
N GLU A 32 13.36 8.36 9.75
CA GLU A 32 13.94 8.73 8.45
C GLU A 32 13.62 10.17 8.07
N LYS A 33 12.36 10.60 8.25
CA LYS A 33 11.96 11.97 7.99
C LYS A 33 12.71 12.98 8.86
N VAL A 34 12.91 12.67 10.14
CA VAL A 34 13.71 13.53 11.04
C VAL A 34 15.18 13.57 10.61
N ARG A 35 15.76 12.46 10.13
CA ARG A 35 17.14 12.47 9.61
C ARG A 35 17.28 13.32 8.34
N GLN A 36 16.27 13.33 7.48
CA GLN A 36 16.30 14.08 6.21
C GLN A 36 15.98 15.57 6.38
N GLU A 37 14.90 15.89 7.11
CA GLU A 37 14.31 17.22 7.18
C GLU A 37 14.48 17.91 8.55
N GLY A 38 14.88 17.15 9.58
CA GLY A 38 14.85 17.60 10.97
C GLY A 38 13.42 17.81 11.50
N LEU A 39 13.30 18.54 12.62
CA LEU A 39 12.01 18.88 13.25
C LEU A 39 11.51 20.29 12.92
N ALA A 40 12.19 21.03 12.02
CA ALA A 40 12.07 22.48 11.90
C ALA A 40 10.62 23.00 11.77
N ASN A 41 9.77 22.29 11.02
CA ASN A 41 8.36 22.66 10.79
C ASN A 41 7.41 22.36 11.96
N GLU A 42 7.84 21.61 12.98
CA GLU A 42 7.06 21.21 14.16
C GLU A 42 7.62 21.73 15.49
N LEU A 43 8.86 22.22 15.53
CA LEU A 43 9.53 22.73 16.74
C LEU A 43 8.72 23.78 17.51
N TYR A 44 7.85 24.51 16.82
CA TYR A 44 6.99 25.53 17.44
C TYR A 44 6.12 24.96 18.57
N LYS A 45 5.73 23.68 18.52
CA LYS A 45 4.96 23.04 19.60
C LYS A 45 5.76 23.02 20.91
N TRP A 46 7.00 22.51 20.86
CA TRP A 46 7.89 22.47 22.02
C TRP A 46 8.25 23.87 22.53
N GLN A 47 8.44 24.84 21.63
CA GLN A 47 8.72 26.23 22.03
C GLN A 47 7.53 26.84 22.78
N LEU A 48 6.32 26.64 22.27
CA LEU A 48 5.10 27.16 22.91
C LEU A 48 4.84 26.48 24.25
N VAL A 49 4.97 25.16 24.33
CA VAL A 49 4.85 24.41 25.58
C VAL A 49 5.87 24.90 26.62
N LYS A 50 7.13 25.11 26.22
CA LYS A 50 8.14 25.69 27.13
C LYS A 50 7.75 27.07 27.63
N LYS A 51 7.33 27.94 26.71
CA LYS A 51 7.00 29.34 26.99
C LYS A 51 5.80 29.49 27.92
N TYR A 52 4.82 28.59 27.81
CA TYR A 52 3.56 28.67 28.53
C TYR A 52 3.41 27.60 29.62
N ARG A 53 4.49 26.90 29.97
CA ARG A 53 4.48 25.88 31.04
C ARG A 53 3.94 26.46 32.35
N GLY A 54 3.00 25.76 32.98
CA GLY A 54 2.34 26.18 34.21
C GLY A 54 1.17 27.15 34.01
N ARG A 55 0.76 27.42 32.77
CA ARG A 55 -0.27 28.42 32.45
C ARG A 55 -1.50 27.80 31.79
N PRO A 56 -2.71 28.37 31.93
CA PRO A 56 -3.06 29.55 32.72
C PRO A 56 -2.80 29.43 34.22
N ASP A 57 -2.24 30.48 34.80
CA ASP A 57 -2.10 30.61 36.25
C ASP A 57 -3.43 31.09 36.88
N THR A 58 -4.16 30.17 37.51
CA THR A 58 -5.44 30.46 38.15
C THR A 58 -5.30 31.32 39.42
N SER A 59 -4.08 31.56 39.92
CA SER A 59 -3.78 32.44 41.04
C SER A 59 -3.41 33.87 40.63
N ALA A 60 -3.28 34.15 39.33
CA ALA A 60 -2.87 35.46 38.82
C ALA A 60 -3.80 36.58 39.29
N SER A 61 -3.23 37.70 39.76
CA SER A 61 -4.01 38.85 40.24
C SER A 61 -4.85 39.50 39.15
N ASP A 62 -4.36 39.49 37.91
CA ASP A 62 -5.08 39.93 36.71
C ASP A 62 -5.23 38.73 35.75
N PHE A 63 -6.38 38.04 35.85
CA PHE A 63 -6.63 36.87 35.01
C PHE A 63 -6.89 37.23 33.54
N TYR A 64 -7.35 38.46 33.27
CA TYR A 64 -7.55 38.91 31.91
C TYR A 64 -6.21 38.97 31.17
N GLU A 65 -5.22 39.67 31.74
CA GLU A 65 -3.89 39.76 31.12
C GLU A 65 -3.15 38.41 31.10
N GLU A 66 -3.37 37.57 32.12
CA GLU A 66 -2.86 36.18 32.12
C GLU A 66 -3.35 35.43 30.89
N ILE A 67 -4.67 35.37 30.69
CA ILE A 67 -5.25 34.68 29.55
C ILE A 67 -4.87 35.35 28.22
N ARG A 68 -4.92 36.68 28.15
CA ARG A 68 -4.67 37.45 26.92
C ARG A 68 -3.27 37.19 26.36
N SER A 69 -2.28 37.05 27.23
CA SER A 69 -0.88 36.84 26.86
C SER A 69 -0.53 35.41 26.42
N ILE A 70 -1.43 34.44 26.61
CA ILE A 70 -1.27 33.05 26.14
C ILE A 70 -1.51 32.97 24.64
N TYR A 71 -0.50 32.51 23.90
CA TYR A 71 -0.56 32.35 22.45
C TYR A 71 -0.92 30.91 22.08
N LEU A 72 -2.05 30.73 21.38
CA LEU A 72 -2.54 29.41 20.98
C LEU A 72 -2.08 28.99 19.57
N SER A 73 -1.63 29.93 18.73
CA SER A 73 -1.06 29.65 17.39
C SER A 73 -1.91 28.68 16.53
N ASN A 74 -1.25 27.84 15.73
CA ASN A 74 -1.83 26.76 14.92
C ASN A 74 -2.30 25.54 15.75
N LEU A 75 -2.25 25.61 17.09
CA LEU A 75 -2.67 24.52 17.96
C LEU A 75 -4.20 24.42 18.09
N VAL A 76 -4.93 25.51 17.81
CA VAL A 76 -6.40 25.58 17.92
C VAL A 76 -7.05 26.10 16.64
N TYR A 77 -8.38 26.04 16.56
CA TYR A 77 -9.13 26.71 15.49
C TYR A 77 -9.07 28.24 15.65
N HIS A 78 -9.04 28.97 14.54
CA HIS A 78 -8.85 30.43 14.51
C HIS A 78 -9.78 31.22 15.45
N ASN A 79 -11.04 30.77 15.63
CA ASN A 79 -12.00 31.45 16.49
C ASN A 79 -11.76 31.25 17.99
N ALA A 80 -11.09 30.17 18.42
CA ALA A 80 -10.88 29.87 19.84
C ALA A 80 -10.08 31.00 20.53
N ALA A 81 -9.06 31.54 19.87
CA ALA A 81 -8.25 32.64 20.40
C ALA A 81 -9.07 33.94 20.60
N ARG A 82 -9.99 34.23 19.67
CA ARG A 82 -10.87 35.40 19.76
C ARG A 82 -11.86 35.25 20.91
N VAL A 83 -12.52 34.09 21.02
CA VAL A 83 -13.48 33.82 22.09
C VAL A 83 -12.80 33.84 23.45
N LYS A 84 -11.63 33.20 23.59
CA LYS A 84 -10.80 33.23 24.80
C LYS A 84 -10.60 34.67 25.31
N ASN A 85 -10.14 35.57 24.43
CA ASN A 85 -9.90 36.97 24.80
C ASN A 85 -11.20 37.72 25.15
N HIS A 86 -12.31 37.41 24.47
CA HIS A 86 -13.59 38.07 24.70
C HIS A 86 -14.23 37.65 26.04
N ILE A 87 -14.15 36.37 26.39
CA ILE A 87 -14.60 35.89 27.71
C ILE A 87 -13.72 36.51 28.79
N ALA A 88 -12.40 36.47 28.63
CA ALA A 88 -11.48 36.99 29.63
C ALA A 88 -11.64 38.49 29.88
N SER A 89 -11.98 39.30 28.86
CA SER A 89 -12.20 40.75 29.04
C SER A 89 -13.51 41.08 29.76
N THR A 90 -14.51 40.21 29.69
CA THR A 90 -15.88 40.50 30.12
C THR A 90 -16.25 39.77 31.41
N TYR A 91 -15.84 38.51 31.54
CA TYR A 91 -16.13 37.64 32.68
C TYR A 91 -14.86 36.89 33.16
N PRO A 92 -13.77 37.60 33.53
CA PRO A 92 -12.49 36.98 33.89
C PRO A 92 -12.62 35.98 35.05
N GLU A 93 -13.36 36.32 36.11
CA GLU A 93 -13.47 35.47 37.29
C GLU A 93 -14.37 34.25 37.10
N GLU A 94 -15.38 34.33 36.22
CA GLU A 94 -16.17 33.14 35.86
C GLU A 94 -15.34 32.19 34.99
N TYR A 95 -14.55 32.75 34.07
CA TYR A 95 -13.66 31.94 33.24
C TYR A 95 -12.53 31.31 34.06
N ARG A 96 -12.00 32.03 35.06
CA ARG A 96 -11.03 31.50 36.03
C ARG A 96 -11.56 30.24 36.72
N LYS A 97 -12.83 30.24 37.14
CA LYS A 97 -13.47 29.07 37.77
C LYS A 97 -13.48 27.85 36.84
N CYS A 98 -13.76 28.04 35.55
CA CYS A 98 -13.68 26.95 34.57
C CYS A 98 -12.28 26.32 34.55
N PHE A 99 -11.21 27.12 34.61
CA PHE A 99 -9.84 26.59 34.65
C PHE A 99 -9.50 25.92 35.99
N ILE A 100 -9.93 26.48 37.12
CA ILE A 100 -9.74 25.84 38.45
C ILE A 100 -10.34 24.42 38.42
N GLN A 101 -11.55 24.27 37.89
CA GLN A 101 -12.23 22.99 37.76
C GLN A 101 -11.63 22.06 36.70
N LEU A 102 -11.00 22.62 35.66
CA LEU A 102 -10.28 21.84 34.65
C LEU A 102 -8.97 21.27 35.20
N PHE A 103 -8.30 21.97 36.11
CA PHE A 103 -7.00 21.57 36.68
C PHE A 103 -7.14 20.80 38.00
N ASP A 104 -8.36 20.49 38.42
CA ASP A 104 -8.62 19.69 39.61
C ASP A 104 -8.31 18.21 39.36
N GLU A 105 -7.11 17.75 39.74
CA GLU A 105 -6.66 16.37 39.53
C GLU A 105 -7.36 15.33 40.42
N ASP A 106 -8.19 15.75 41.38
CA ASP A 106 -8.99 14.83 42.21
C ASP A 106 -10.22 14.28 41.44
N GLU A 107 -10.56 14.86 40.29
CA GLU A 107 -11.61 14.40 39.39
C GLU A 107 -11.07 13.72 38.12
N ASP A 108 -11.87 12.82 37.53
CA ASP A 108 -11.49 12.14 36.30
C ASP A 108 -11.40 13.11 35.10
N LEU A 109 -10.45 12.84 34.21
CA LEU A 109 -10.14 13.70 33.08
C LEU A 109 -11.35 13.94 32.15
N ASN A 110 -12.17 12.91 31.95
CA ASN A 110 -13.34 13.02 31.06
C ASN A 110 -14.37 14.00 31.64
N THR A 111 -14.70 13.86 32.93
CA THR A 111 -15.59 14.76 33.64
C THR A 111 -15.08 16.20 33.60
N ARG A 112 -13.79 16.42 33.88
CA ARG A 112 -13.17 17.75 33.86
C ARG A 112 -13.26 18.41 32.48
N VAL A 113 -12.95 17.66 31.43
CA VAL A 113 -12.96 18.17 30.04
C VAL A 113 -14.38 18.51 29.59
N GLN A 114 -15.35 17.64 29.86
CA GLN A 114 -16.75 17.90 29.52
C GLN A 114 -17.31 19.10 30.29
N ARG A 115 -17.04 19.17 31.59
CA ARG A 115 -17.43 20.29 32.44
C ARG A 115 -16.84 21.60 31.93
N PHE A 116 -15.54 21.64 31.64
CA PHE A 116 -14.88 22.83 31.11
C PHE A 116 -15.54 23.33 29.82
N MET A 117 -15.79 22.46 28.84
CA MET A 117 -16.42 22.88 27.59
C MET A 117 -17.83 23.44 27.80
N ASN A 118 -18.62 22.81 28.68
CA ASN A 118 -19.98 23.24 29.00
C ASN A 118 -19.99 24.56 29.77
N ASP A 119 -19.13 24.71 30.77
CA ASP A 119 -19.06 25.91 31.60
C ASP A 119 -18.55 27.10 30.79
N VAL A 120 -17.53 26.91 29.97
CA VAL A 120 -17.04 27.98 29.07
C VAL A 120 -18.11 28.38 28.05
N LEU A 121 -18.89 27.43 27.53
CA LEU A 121 -20.03 27.75 26.67
C LEU A 121 -21.09 28.56 27.42
N SER A 122 -21.41 28.17 28.66
CA SER A 122 -22.37 28.88 29.52
C SER A 122 -21.93 30.34 29.79
N VAL A 123 -20.66 30.54 30.13
CA VAL A 123 -20.09 31.88 30.33
C VAL A 123 -20.11 32.67 29.02
N TYR A 124 -19.73 32.05 27.90
CA TYR A 124 -19.70 32.74 26.60
C TYR A 124 -21.10 33.17 26.14
N ARG A 125 -22.14 32.38 26.43
CA ARG A 125 -23.53 32.71 26.08
C ARG A 125 -24.07 33.95 26.77
N LYS A 126 -23.45 34.39 27.88
CA LYS A 126 -23.74 35.69 28.50
C LYS A 126 -23.26 36.87 27.65
N VAL A 127 -22.19 36.66 26.89
CA VAL A 127 -21.61 37.66 25.98
C VAL A 127 -22.24 37.58 24.59
N GLU A 128 -22.34 36.37 24.05
CA GLU A 128 -22.80 36.08 22.69
C GLU A 128 -23.87 34.98 22.73
N PRO A 129 -25.17 35.33 22.74
CA PRO A 129 -26.25 34.39 23.02
C PRO A 129 -26.43 33.26 22.00
N VAL A 130 -25.86 33.37 20.79
CA VAL A 130 -26.14 32.44 19.67
C VAL A 130 -24.94 31.57 19.27
N LEU A 131 -23.71 32.07 19.39
CA LEU A 131 -22.52 31.39 18.86
C LEU A 131 -21.92 30.35 19.82
N ASN A 132 -21.12 29.43 19.27
CA ASN A 132 -20.38 28.44 20.05
C ASN A 132 -19.11 29.08 20.66
N SER A 133 -18.65 28.57 21.81
CA SER A 133 -17.45 29.04 22.49
C SER A 133 -16.15 28.68 21.77
N HIS A 134 -16.21 27.75 20.81
CA HIS A 134 -15.03 27.20 20.12
C HIS A 134 -13.99 26.59 21.07
N HIS A 135 -14.37 26.27 22.31
CA HIS A 135 -13.57 25.52 23.27
C HIS A 135 -13.97 24.05 23.17
N ASP A 136 -13.36 23.37 22.22
CA ASP A 136 -13.49 21.94 21.99
C ASP A 136 -12.36 21.16 22.70
N GLU A 137 -12.39 19.83 22.62
CA GLU A 137 -11.36 18.94 23.18
C GLU A 137 -9.93 19.32 22.73
N ARG A 138 -9.79 19.81 21.49
CA ARG A 138 -8.52 20.30 20.96
C ARG A 138 -8.05 21.54 21.72
N THR A 139 -8.91 22.53 21.89
CA THR A 139 -8.59 23.74 22.64
C THR A 139 -8.30 23.43 24.12
N THR A 140 -9.10 22.57 24.74
CA THR A 140 -8.90 22.11 26.12
C THR A 140 -7.55 21.40 26.29
N SER A 141 -7.15 20.54 25.34
CA SER A 141 -5.84 19.88 25.38
C SER A 141 -4.66 20.83 25.38
N VAL A 142 -4.77 21.99 24.69
CA VAL A 142 -3.69 23.00 24.67
C VAL A 142 -3.54 23.63 26.05
N PHE A 143 -4.64 23.96 26.72
CA PHE A 143 -4.57 24.51 28.08
C PHE A 143 -4.03 23.50 29.08
N LEU A 144 -4.43 22.24 28.99
CA LEU A 144 -3.89 21.17 29.83
C LEU A 144 -2.39 20.94 29.56
N ALA A 145 -1.97 20.87 28.29
CA ALA A 145 -0.56 20.68 27.92
C ALA A 145 0.32 21.91 28.23
N TYR A 146 -0.24 23.12 28.25
CA TYR A 146 0.47 24.30 28.76
C TYR A 146 0.56 24.28 30.28
N HIS A 147 -0.51 23.92 30.97
CA HIS A 147 -0.51 23.87 32.44
C HIS A 147 0.46 22.80 32.95
N ASP A 148 0.33 21.57 32.44
CA ASP A 148 1.17 20.43 32.82
C ASP A 148 1.52 19.53 31.60
N PRO A 149 2.59 19.87 30.86
CA PRO A 149 3.04 19.06 29.73
C PRO A 149 3.64 17.70 30.13
N GLY A 150 3.86 17.44 31.43
CA GLY A 150 4.29 16.15 31.91
C GLY A 150 3.19 15.10 31.80
N ASN A 151 1.95 15.50 32.04
CA ASN A 151 0.78 14.61 32.09
C ASN A 151 -0.15 14.75 30.88
N TYR A 152 -0.09 15.84 30.11
CA TYR A 152 -1.04 16.12 29.03
C TYR A 152 -0.38 16.33 27.67
N ALA A 153 -0.93 15.68 26.65
CA ALA A 153 -0.51 15.81 25.27
C ALA A 153 -1.43 16.75 24.48
N LEU A 154 -0.91 17.39 23.43
CA LEU A 154 -1.76 18.12 22.47
C LEU A 154 -2.67 17.14 21.72
N TYR A 155 -3.86 17.59 21.29
CA TYR A 155 -4.84 16.73 20.61
C TYR A 155 -5.37 17.31 19.30
N LYS A 156 -5.69 16.43 18.35
CA LYS A 156 -6.47 16.76 17.15
C LYS A 156 -7.26 15.55 16.68
N ASP A 157 -8.56 15.75 16.50
CA ASP A 157 -9.52 14.69 16.15
C ASP A 157 -9.18 13.96 14.82
N SER A 158 -8.53 14.63 13.86
CA SER A 158 -8.20 14.02 12.56
C SER A 158 -7.21 12.86 12.67
N PHE A 159 -6.06 13.04 13.32
CA PHE A 159 -5.10 11.94 13.47
C PHE A 159 -5.56 10.93 14.52
N TYR A 160 -6.31 11.37 15.54
CA TYR A 160 -6.92 10.47 16.53
C TYR A 160 -7.81 9.40 15.87
N ARG A 161 -8.71 9.81 14.97
CA ARG A 161 -9.57 8.86 14.24
C ARG A 161 -8.78 7.91 13.35
N LYS A 162 -7.73 8.42 12.69
CA LYS A 162 -6.82 7.60 11.87
C LYS A 162 -6.08 6.57 12.72
N TYR A 163 -5.59 6.99 13.89
CA TYR A 163 -4.90 6.11 14.83
C TYR A 163 -5.83 5.02 15.40
N CYS A 164 -7.07 5.37 15.75
CA CYS A 164 -8.11 4.40 16.11
C CYS A 164 -8.33 3.37 15.00
N GLY A 165 -8.48 3.82 13.75
CA GLY A 165 -8.64 2.92 12.60
C GLY A 165 -7.42 2.01 12.36
N LEU A 166 -6.22 2.50 12.61
CA LEU A 166 -4.98 1.75 12.46
C LEU A 166 -4.84 0.64 13.51
N THR A 167 -5.26 0.92 14.74
CA THR A 167 -5.19 0.00 15.89
C THR A 167 -6.42 -0.90 16.02
N GLY A 168 -7.44 -0.69 15.18
CA GLY A 168 -8.71 -1.43 15.25
C GLY A 168 -9.61 -1.00 16.42
N VAL A 169 -9.27 0.07 17.13
CA VAL A 169 -10.05 0.62 18.25
C VAL A 169 -11.14 1.55 17.73
N SER A 170 -12.32 1.52 18.33
CA SER A 170 -13.42 2.40 17.95
C SER A 170 -13.29 3.80 18.59
N PRO A 171 -13.42 4.90 17.83
CA PRO A 171 -13.43 6.24 18.39
C PRO A 171 -14.58 6.47 19.38
N LYS A 172 -14.34 7.30 20.40
CA LYS A 172 -15.36 7.70 21.38
C LYS A 172 -16.21 8.89 20.89
N PRO A 173 -17.41 9.10 21.44
CA PRO A 173 -18.22 10.28 21.13
C PRO A 173 -17.54 11.58 21.58
N THR A 174 -17.94 12.70 20.97
CA THR A 174 -17.47 14.04 21.35
C THR A 174 -17.71 14.29 22.84
N GLY A 175 -16.70 14.80 23.54
CA GLY A 175 -16.68 14.94 25.00
C GLY A 175 -15.79 13.90 25.65
N GLU A 176 -15.69 12.71 25.08
CA GLU A 176 -14.94 11.57 25.64
C GLU A 176 -13.65 11.26 24.87
N LYS A 177 -13.43 11.91 23.70
CA LYS A 177 -12.32 11.54 22.81
C LYS A 177 -10.96 11.87 23.41
N TYR A 178 -10.83 13.00 24.11
CA TYR A 178 -9.53 13.42 24.63
C TYR A 178 -9.03 12.51 25.75
N ALA A 179 -9.90 12.13 26.69
CA ALA A 179 -9.52 11.19 27.76
C ALA A 179 -9.11 9.83 27.18
N HIS A 180 -9.91 9.28 26.26
CA HIS A 180 -9.56 8.05 25.55
C HIS A 180 -8.26 8.20 24.72
N TYR A 181 -8.04 9.35 24.08
CA TYR A 181 -6.79 9.64 23.39
C TYR A 181 -5.58 9.63 24.33
N MET A 182 -5.72 10.14 25.56
CA MET A 182 -4.64 10.13 26.54
C MET A 182 -4.24 8.70 26.97
N GLU A 183 -5.20 7.76 27.02
CA GLU A 183 -4.92 6.34 27.21
C GLU A 183 -4.12 5.78 26.02
N LEU A 184 -4.62 5.99 24.81
CA LEU A 184 -4.02 5.48 23.57
C LEU A 184 -2.61 6.04 23.30
N ILE A 185 -2.39 7.33 23.56
CA ILE A 185 -1.07 7.95 23.35
C ILE A 185 -0.06 7.52 24.42
N SER A 186 -0.52 7.24 25.65
CA SER A 186 0.33 6.70 26.70
C SER A 186 0.79 5.29 26.35
N GLU A 187 -0.13 4.45 25.86
CA GLU A 187 0.22 3.11 25.35
C GLU A 187 1.19 3.20 24.16
N PHE A 188 0.94 4.10 23.21
CA PHE A 188 1.85 4.33 22.08
C PHE A 188 3.26 4.74 22.55
N ARG A 189 3.33 5.68 23.50
CA ARG A 189 4.60 6.14 24.08
C ARG A 189 5.34 4.98 24.75
N ASP A 190 4.65 4.23 25.61
CA ASP A 190 5.27 3.21 26.45
C ASP A 190 5.78 2.04 25.62
N ASN A 191 5.03 1.64 24.59
CA ASN A 191 5.36 0.48 23.75
C ASN A 191 6.36 0.79 22.63
N TYR A 192 6.32 1.99 22.04
CA TYR A 192 7.06 2.28 20.80
C TYR A 192 8.07 3.42 20.91
N ILE A 193 7.96 4.31 21.90
CA ILE A 193 8.87 5.46 22.04
C ILE A 193 9.92 5.18 23.12
N LEU A 194 9.47 4.81 24.33
CA LEU A 194 10.40 4.57 25.46
C LEU A 194 11.31 3.35 25.22
N THR A 195 10.87 2.42 24.38
CA THR A 195 11.64 1.23 23.98
C THR A 195 12.66 1.53 22.86
N ASP A 196 12.50 2.62 22.11
CA ASP A 196 13.37 3.02 21.00
C ASP A 196 14.33 4.15 21.42
N LYS A 197 15.49 3.75 21.96
CA LYS A 197 16.55 4.70 22.38
C LYS A 197 17.10 5.55 21.22
N GLU A 198 17.08 5.01 20.01
CA GLU A 198 17.57 5.74 18.83
C GLU A 198 16.62 6.90 18.51
N LEU A 199 15.31 6.64 18.46
CA LEU A 199 14.29 7.66 18.27
C LEU A 199 14.41 8.78 19.31
N VAL A 200 14.53 8.40 20.59
CA VAL A 200 14.63 9.36 21.69
C VAL A 200 15.87 10.24 21.55
N SER A 201 17.03 9.66 21.25
CA SER A 201 18.27 10.43 21.01
C SER A 201 18.12 11.36 19.81
N LEU A 202 17.65 10.84 18.68
CA LEU A 202 17.49 11.57 17.42
C LEU A 202 16.62 12.83 17.60
N VAL A 203 15.52 12.70 18.34
CA VAL A 203 14.62 13.83 18.63
C VAL A 203 15.26 14.78 19.62
N SER A 204 15.85 14.27 20.71
CA SER A 204 16.50 15.11 21.74
C SER A 204 17.60 15.99 21.13
N ASP A 205 18.43 15.41 20.26
CA ASP A 205 19.50 16.13 19.55
C ASP A 205 18.96 17.18 18.56
N SER A 206 17.72 17.01 18.09
CA SER A 206 17.04 17.94 17.19
C SER A 206 16.33 19.08 17.94
N LEU A 207 16.17 19.01 19.26
CA LEU A 207 15.52 20.05 20.06
C LEU A 207 16.48 21.21 20.34
N ARG A 208 15.98 22.43 20.20
CA ARG A 208 16.75 23.66 20.49
C ARG A 208 16.69 24.04 21.97
N PRO A 209 17.63 24.85 22.47
CA PRO A 209 17.60 25.33 23.87
C PRO A 209 16.34 26.08 24.28
N ASP A 210 15.56 26.61 23.32
CA ASP A 210 14.27 27.29 23.57
C ASP A 210 13.06 26.34 23.47
N CYS A 211 13.28 25.04 23.25
CA CYS A 211 12.26 23.99 23.25
C CYS A 211 12.09 23.35 24.64
N TYR A 212 10.89 22.87 24.93
CA TYR A 212 10.60 22.05 26.11
C TYR A 212 11.38 20.73 26.00
N PRO A 213 12.03 20.24 27.07
CA PRO A 213 12.80 18.99 26.99
C PRO A 213 11.97 17.74 26.69
N ASP A 214 10.66 17.78 26.99
CA ASP A 214 9.72 16.69 26.72
C ASP A 214 10.10 15.35 27.39
N GLU A 215 10.39 15.42 28.69
CA GLU A 215 10.79 14.25 29.51
C GLU A 215 9.71 13.15 29.55
N SER A 216 8.44 13.51 29.41
CA SER A 216 7.32 12.56 29.31
C SER A 216 7.13 12.01 27.90
N HIS A 217 7.83 12.53 26.90
CA HIS A 217 7.71 12.19 25.48
C HIS A 217 6.28 12.29 24.89
N LEU A 218 5.37 12.99 25.57
CA LEU A 218 3.99 13.14 25.13
C LEU A 218 3.87 14.08 23.94
N ILE A 219 4.71 15.12 23.85
CA ILE A 219 4.73 16.00 22.69
C ILE A 219 5.34 15.28 21.49
N LEU A 220 6.41 14.49 21.70
CA LEU A 220 6.97 13.60 20.69
C LEU A 220 5.92 12.59 20.18
N ALA A 221 5.25 11.87 21.08
CA ALA A 221 4.20 10.91 20.72
C ALA A 221 3.13 11.54 19.84
N GLN A 222 2.63 12.70 20.26
CA GLN A 222 1.66 13.48 19.50
C GLN A 222 2.20 13.88 18.14
N ASN A 223 3.47 14.30 18.08
CA ASN A 223 4.09 14.78 16.87
C ASN A 223 4.29 13.65 15.86
N ILE A 224 4.71 12.46 16.28
CA ILE A 224 4.82 11.29 15.39
C ILE A 224 3.46 11.01 14.75
N LEU A 225 2.41 10.87 15.55
CA LEU A 225 1.06 10.60 15.02
C LEU A 225 0.57 11.70 14.09
N TYR A 226 0.79 12.97 14.45
CA TYR A 226 0.39 14.10 13.60
C TYR A 226 1.17 14.15 12.28
N VAL A 227 2.49 14.00 12.34
CA VAL A 227 3.33 14.02 11.15
C VAL A 227 2.98 12.85 10.26
N MET A 228 2.90 11.64 10.80
CA MET A 228 2.75 10.43 9.98
C MET A 228 1.33 10.15 9.52
N LEU A 229 0.31 10.54 10.29
CA LEU A 229 -1.08 10.27 9.91
C LEU A 229 -1.75 11.46 9.24
N ASP A 230 -1.30 12.69 9.51
CA ASP A 230 -1.99 13.91 9.09
C ASP A 230 -1.21 14.75 8.08
N LYS A 231 0.12 14.82 8.19
CA LYS A 231 0.96 15.58 7.26
C LYS A 231 1.57 14.71 6.17
N ASP A 232 2.01 13.51 6.53
CA ASP A 232 2.56 12.55 5.61
C ASP A 232 1.41 11.94 4.81
N LYS A 233 1.29 12.44 3.59
CA LYS A 233 0.31 11.92 2.65
C LYS A 233 0.77 10.60 2.04
N SER A 234 2.00 10.09 2.26
CA SER A 234 2.52 8.89 1.62
C SER A 234 1.53 7.72 1.63
N MET A 235 1.03 7.33 2.81
CA MET A 235 0.07 6.22 2.96
C MET A 235 -1.29 6.51 2.31
N ALA A 236 -1.78 7.74 2.43
CA ALA A 236 -3.05 8.15 1.82
C ALA A 236 -2.94 8.20 0.28
N ASN A 237 -1.82 8.74 -0.20
CA ASN A 237 -1.44 8.84 -1.60
C ASN A 237 -1.27 7.44 -2.22
N GLU A 238 -0.57 6.53 -1.53
CA GLU A 238 -0.40 5.15 -1.98
C GLU A 238 -1.76 4.42 -1.99
N SER A 239 -2.57 4.58 -0.94
CA SER A 239 -3.92 4.00 -0.90
C SER A 239 -4.84 4.55 -2.00
N GLU A 240 -4.73 5.83 -2.34
CA GLU A 240 -5.39 6.46 -3.48
C GLU A 240 -4.93 5.86 -4.81
N LEU A 241 -3.62 5.74 -5.00
CA LEU A 241 -3.03 5.17 -6.20
C LEU A 241 -3.43 3.71 -6.39
N ILE A 242 -3.29 2.87 -5.34
CA ILE A 242 -3.74 1.47 -5.33
C ILE A 242 -5.21 1.38 -5.71
N SER A 243 -6.07 2.25 -5.15
CA SER A 243 -7.51 2.20 -5.43
C SER A 243 -7.83 2.43 -6.90
N VAL A 244 -7.13 3.35 -7.58
CA VAL A 244 -7.31 3.62 -9.01
C VAL A 244 -6.70 2.51 -9.86
N LEU A 245 -5.50 2.02 -9.52
CA LEU A 245 -4.84 0.96 -10.27
C LEU A 245 -5.61 -0.38 -10.21
N LYS A 246 -6.29 -0.68 -9.09
CA LYS A 246 -7.13 -1.89 -8.94
C LYS A 246 -8.41 -1.85 -9.78
N THR A 247 -9.09 -0.70 -9.82
CA THR A 247 -10.37 -0.56 -10.52
C THR A 247 -10.21 -0.39 -12.02
N ALA A 248 -9.10 0.22 -12.40
CA ALA A 248 -8.94 0.80 -13.70
C ALA A 248 -7.48 0.65 -14.13
N ALA A 249 -6.90 -0.53 -14.23
CA ALA A 249 -5.68 -0.76 -15.02
C ALA A 249 -5.44 -2.26 -15.17
N SER A 250 -5.16 -2.74 -16.38
CA SER A 250 -4.46 -4.02 -16.53
C SER A 250 -3.00 -3.83 -16.10
N LYS A 251 -2.35 -4.88 -15.61
CA LYS A 251 -0.92 -4.83 -15.25
C LYS A 251 -0.07 -4.31 -16.42
N ASN A 252 -0.29 -4.84 -17.62
CA ASN A 252 0.45 -4.45 -18.82
C ASN A 252 0.26 -2.97 -19.20
N TYR A 253 -0.97 -2.43 -19.06
CA TYR A 253 -1.19 -0.99 -19.28
C TYR A 253 -0.48 -0.15 -18.23
N ALA A 254 -0.58 -0.52 -16.96
CA ALA A 254 0.10 0.19 -15.88
C ALA A 254 1.62 0.18 -16.10
N GLU A 255 2.20 -0.96 -16.44
CA GLU A 255 3.62 -1.07 -16.80
C GLU A 255 3.99 -0.14 -17.96
N ALA A 256 3.24 -0.19 -19.07
CA ALA A 256 3.49 0.70 -20.21
C ALA A 256 3.41 2.18 -19.81
N TYR A 257 2.42 2.55 -19.00
CA TYR A 257 2.20 3.92 -18.53
C TYR A 257 3.30 4.42 -17.60
N PHE A 258 3.71 3.60 -16.63
CA PHE A 258 4.77 3.97 -15.71
C PHE A 258 6.14 3.99 -16.40
N ASN A 259 6.40 3.10 -17.36
CA ASN A 259 7.66 3.09 -18.11
C ASN A 259 7.85 4.35 -18.98
N ILE A 260 6.80 4.84 -19.66
CA ILE A 260 6.91 6.10 -20.42
C ILE A 260 7.11 7.31 -19.49
N LEU A 261 6.56 7.25 -18.28
CA LEU A 261 6.72 8.29 -17.27
C LEU A 261 8.11 8.26 -16.62
N GLU A 262 8.67 7.08 -16.39
CA GLU A 262 10.04 6.88 -15.91
C GLU A 262 11.03 7.50 -16.89
N ASN A 263 10.92 7.17 -18.19
CA ASN A 263 11.74 7.79 -19.23
C ASN A 263 11.62 9.33 -19.26
N LEU A 264 10.40 9.85 -19.03
CA LEU A 264 10.17 11.29 -18.93
C LEU A 264 10.86 11.88 -17.70
N ALA A 265 10.71 11.22 -16.55
CA ALA A 265 11.27 11.65 -15.28
C ALA A 265 12.80 11.65 -15.30
N ASP A 266 13.42 10.63 -15.88
CA ASP A 266 14.87 10.54 -16.09
C ASP A 266 15.37 11.65 -16.99
N LYS A 267 14.67 11.91 -18.10
CA LYS A 267 15.05 12.94 -19.07
C LYS A 267 15.03 14.35 -18.49
N PHE A 268 14.10 14.65 -17.57
CA PHE A 268 13.87 15.99 -17.04
C PHE A 268 14.21 16.15 -15.55
N GLY A 269 14.73 15.11 -14.89
CA GLY A 269 15.15 15.14 -13.48
C GLY A 269 13.99 15.41 -12.52
N PHE A 270 12.90 14.64 -12.63
CA PHE A 270 11.72 14.85 -11.78
C PHE A 270 11.99 14.41 -10.34
N THR A 271 11.57 15.24 -9.38
CA THR A 271 11.69 14.98 -7.94
C THR A 271 10.46 15.48 -7.20
N ASN A 272 10.21 14.93 -6.00
CA ASN A 272 9.10 15.35 -5.16
C ASN A 272 9.13 16.84 -4.79
N ASP A 273 10.32 17.45 -4.74
CA ASP A 273 10.48 18.85 -4.39
C ASP A 273 10.27 19.81 -5.56
N ASN A 274 10.13 19.29 -6.79
CA ASN A 274 9.96 20.13 -7.96
C ASN A 274 8.61 20.89 -7.90
N PRO A 275 8.63 22.23 -7.74
CA PRO A 275 7.42 23.01 -7.54
C PRO A 275 6.60 23.17 -8.83
N LYS A 276 7.11 22.72 -9.98
CA LYS A 276 6.44 22.77 -11.29
C LYS A 276 5.66 21.49 -11.59
N LEU A 277 5.78 20.43 -10.77
CA LEU A 277 5.19 19.12 -11.05
C LEU A 277 4.02 18.77 -10.11
N ALA A 278 2.96 18.21 -10.70
CA ALA A 278 1.91 17.52 -9.95
C ALA A 278 1.55 16.20 -10.62
N PHE A 279 1.65 15.12 -9.84
CA PHE A 279 1.23 13.77 -10.17
C PHE A 279 -0.11 13.59 -9.47
N SER A 280 -1.20 13.54 -10.21
CA SER A 280 -2.55 13.59 -9.63
C SER A 280 -3.25 12.25 -9.81
N VAL A 281 -3.88 11.78 -8.73
CA VAL A 281 -4.72 10.57 -8.71
C VAL A 281 -6.16 11.02 -8.46
N ASN A 282 -7.04 10.83 -9.43
CA ASN A 282 -8.46 11.17 -9.31
C ASN A 282 -9.32 9.91 -9.18
N ARG A 283 -9.91 9.71 -7.99
CA ARG A 283 -10.79 8.56 -7.69
C ARG A 283 -12.16 8.63 -8.36
N SER A 284 -12.72 9.81 -8.61
CA SER A 284 -14.08 9.90 -9.19
C SER A 284 -14.10 9.39 -10.63
N ASP A 285 -13.05 9.71 -11.36
CA ASP A 285 -12.93 9.44 -12.79
C ASP A 285 -11.92 8.30 -13.07
N ASN A 286 -11.40 7.68 -12.01
CA ASN A 286 -10.31 6.70 -12.02
C ASN A 286 -9.16 7.13 -12.95
N LYS A 287 -8.62 8.34 -12.77
CA LYS A 287 -7.69 8.96 -13.71
C LYS A 287 -6.32 9.23 -13.08
N LEU A 288 -5.26 8.91 -13.82
CA LEU A 288 -3.90 9.35 -13.52
C LEU A 288 -3.51 10.48 -14.46
N SER A 289 -2.87 11.51 -13.92
CA SER A 289 -2.46 12.70 -14.66
C SER A 289 -1.12 13.23 -14.19
N VAL A 290 -0.25 13.59 -15.12
CA VAL A 290 0.95 14.38 -14.83
C VAL A 290 0.76 15.77 -15.41
N THR A 291 0.90 16.76 -14.55
CA THR A 291 0.78 18.18 -14.89
C THR A 291 2.11 18.87 -14.67
N VAL A 292 2.55 19.61 -15.68
CA VAL A 292 3.70 20.52 -15.62
C VAL A 292 3.14 21.94 -15.65
N ASN A 293 3.51 22.75 -14.66
CA ASN A 293 2.92 24.07 -14.43
C ASN A 293 1.38 23.99 -14.44
N GLN A 294 0.69 24.56 -15.42
CA GLN A 294 -0.78 24.54 -15.46
C GLN A 294 -1.34 23.60 -16.53
N ARG A 295 -0.50 22.78 -17.17
CA ARG A 295 -0.90 21.93 -18.29
C ARG A 295 -0.70 20.45 -17.99
N PRO A 296 -1.75 19.64 -18.13
CA PRO A 296 -1.61 18.19 -18.15
C PRO A 296 -0.77 17.80 -19.35
N VAL A 297 0.40 17.21 -19.10
CA VAL A 297 1.30 16.73 -20.15
C VAL A 297 1.01 15.30 -20.55
N ILE A 298 0.40 14.52 -19.65
CA ILE A 298 -0.13 13.20 -19.92
C ILE A 298 -1.36 12.92 -19.05
N ASN A 299 -2.31 12.20 -19.61
CA ASN A 299 -3.49 11.72 -18.90
C ASN A 299 -3.86 10.30 -19.36
N THR A 300 -4.33 9.48 -18.44
CA THR A 300 -5.08 8.28 -18.79
C THR A 300 -6.45 8.69 -19.36
N ASP A 301 -6.99 7.92 -20.31
CA ASP A 301 -8.27 8.23 -20.94
C ASP A 301 -9.44 8.06 -19.94
N SER A 302 -10.53 8.81 -20.13
CA SER A 302 -11.67 8.88 -19.21
C SER A 302 -13.02 8.63 -19.90
N GLY A 303 -13.08 7.76 -20.91
CA GLY A 303 -14.32 7.39 -21.60
C GLY A 303 -15.31 6.59 -20.75
N ASN A 304 -16.07 7.23 -19.85
CA ASN A 304 -17.33 6.82 -19.21
C ASN A 304 -17.76 5.33 -19.13
N GLU A 305 -16.85 4.37 -18.95
CA GLU A 305 -17.10 2.95 -18.64
C GLU A 305 -15.75 2.27 -18.32
N ASN A 306 -15.37 2.15 -17.04
CA ASN A 306 -14.22 1.35 -16.54
C ASN A 306 -12.99 1.29 -17.47
N ILE A 307 -12.38 2.45 -17.71
CA ILE A 307 -11.71 2.79 -18.98
C ILE A 307 -10.37 2.12 -19.26
N PHE A 308 -9.68 1.57 -18.27
CA PHE A 308 -8.46 0.83 -18.59
C PHE A 308 -8.73 -0.59 -19.10
N ARG A 309 -9.99 -1.00 -19.25
CA ARG A 309 -10.36 -2.29 -19.83
C ARG A 309 -10.68 -2.24 -21.32
N SER A 310 -10.86 -1.07 -21.93
CA SER A 310 -11.36 -0.96 -23.32
C SER A 310 -10.54 -0.08 -24.24
N SER A 311 -9.67 0.78 -23.71
CA SER A 311 -8.94 1.73 -24.53
C SER A 311 -7.48 1.73 -24.10
N ASP A 312 -6.59 1.15 -24.92
CA ASP A 312 -5.13 1.17 -24.75
C ASP A 312 -4.56 2.59 -24.96
N ARG A 313 -5.26 3.63 -24.49
CA ARG A 313 -5.09 5.01 -24.90
C ARG A 313 -4.48 5.85 -23.79
N VAL A 314 -3.63 6.79 -24.20
CA VAL A 314 -3.18 7.90 -23.36
C VAL A 314 -3.29 9.20 -24.14
N TRP A 315 -3.57 10.28 -23.43
CA TRP A 315 -3.54 11.62 -23.97
C TRP A 315 -2.19 12.25 -23.68
N LEU A 316 -1.45 12.61 -24.72
CA LEU A 316 -0.17 13.32 -24.63
C LEU A 316 -0.35 14.77 -25.06
N LEU A 317 0.38 15.68 -24.42
CA LEU A 317 0.50 17.07 -24.89
C LEU A 317 1.50 17.13 -26.05
N ILE A 318 1.06 17.65 -27.19
CA ILE A 318 1.87 17.71 -28.43
C ILE A 318 2.02 19.18 -28.87
N PRO A 319 3.18 19.60 -29.39
CA PRO A 319 3.35 20.94 -29.97
C PRO A 319 2.40 21.14 -31.16
N ALA A 320 1.78 22.31 -31.27
CA ALA A 320 0.87 22.63 -32.37
C ALA A 320 1.53 22.45 -33.76
N SER A 321 2.84 22.68 -33.87
CA SER A 321 3.62 22.49 -35.11
C SER A 321 3.74 21.03 -35.56
N ARG A 322 3.65 20.06 -34.64
CA ARG A 322 3.76 18.62 -34.90
C ARG A 322 2.42 17.93 -34.97
N SER A 323 1.35 18.61 -34.58
CA SER A 323 0.08 17.95 -34.34
C SER A 323 -0.55 17.39 -35.61
N ASP A 324 -0.51 18.14 -36.71
CA ASP A 324 -1.11 17.69 -37.97
C ASP A 324 -0.34 16.51 -38.57
N SER A 325 1.00 16.50 -38.50
CA SER A 325 1.80 15.36 -38.95
C SER A 325 1.56 14.09 -38.12
N LEU A 326 1.26 14.23 -36.82
CA LEU A 326 1.02 13.09 -35.94
C LEU A 326 -0.41 12.55 -36.01
N ARG A 327 -1.35 13.29 -36.60
CA ARG A 327 -2.72 12.79 -36.86
C ARG A 327 -2.76 11.64 -37.87
N GLU A 328 -1.79 11.61 -38.78
CA GLU A 328 -1.68 10.57 -39.80
C GLU A 328 -0.93 9.33 -39.32
N HIS A 329 -0.44 9.35 -38.07
CA HIS A 329 0.28 8.21 -37.49
C HIS A 329 -0.67 7.02 -37.32
N GLU A 330 -0.22 5.80 -37.63
CA GLU A 330 -1.05 4.58 -37.50
C GLU A 330 -1.51 4.35 -36.04
N HIS A 331 -0.71 4.84 -35.09
CA HIS A 331 -0.98 4.74 -33.65
C HIS A 331 -1.86 5.88 -33.10
N PHE A 332 -2.17 6.88 -33.94
CA PHE A 332 -3.09 7.96 -33.59
C PHE A 332 -4.51 7.41 -33.50
N ILE A 333 -5.21 7.77 -32.43
CA ILE A 333 -6.55 7.27 -32.20
C ILE A 333 -7.55 8.36 -32.52
N LYS A 334 -8.33 8.12 -33.57
CA LYS A 334 -9.40 9.02 -34.00
C LYS A 334 -10.45 9.17 -32.88
N LEU A 335 -10.65 10.41 -32.47
CA LEU A 335 -11.63 10.79 -31.46
C LEU A 335 -13.03 10.79 -32.08
N SER A 336 -14.00 10.12 -31.45
CA SER A 336 -15.39 10.18 -31.87
C SER A 336 -16.01 11.49 -31.36
N GLY A 337 -16.37 12.39 -32.28
CA GLY A 337 -16.88 13.72 -31.97
C GLY A 337 -15.82 14.78 -32.28
N GLU A 338 -15.88 15.31 -33.49
CA GLU A 338 -15.13 16.49 -33.93
C GLU A 338 -15.44 17.67 -32.99
N ASP A 339 -14.41 18.25 -32.37
CA ASP A 339 -14.39 19.65 -31.95
C ASP A 339 -13.10 20.06 -31.22
N ALA A 340 -12.40 19.14 -30.53
CA ALA A 340 -11.28 19.51 -29.65
C ALA A 340 -10.04 20.01 -30.43
N PHE A 341 -9.73 19.36 -31.55
CA PHE A 341 -8.53 19.64 -32.35
C PHE A 341 -8.74 20.76 -33.39
N GLU A 342 -9.96 20.93 -33.89
CA GLU A 342 -10.31 21.98 -34.86
C GLU A 342 -10.41 23.36 -34.21
N LYS A 343 -10.80 23.43 -32.92
CA LYS A 343 -10.87 24.70 -32.16
C LYS A 343 -9.51 25.30 -31.78
N MET A 344 -8.39 24.64 -32.10
CA MET A 344 -7.05 24.97 -31.59
C MET A 344 -6.00 25.26 -32.68
N GLN A 345 -6.41 25.69 -33.89
CA GLN A 345 -5.48 25.98 -35.00
C GLN A 345 -4.93 27.43 -35.01
N GLY A 346 -3.63 27.58 -35.25
CA GLY A 346 -2.92 28.86 -35.51
C GLY A 346 -1.40 28.77 -35.31
N GLU A 347 -0.60 29.56 -36.03
CA GLU A 347 0.89 29.56 -35.93
C GLU A 347 1.45 29.99 -34.55
N ASN A 348 0.57 30.47 -33.64
CA ASN A 348 0.83 30.79 -32.24
C ASN A 348 -0.01 29.93 -31.25
N ALA A 349 -0.53 28.79 -31.68
CA ALA A 349 -1.44 27.97 -30.89
C ALA A 349 -0.74 27.23 -29.73
N ALA A 350 -1.45 27.10 -28.61
CA ALA A 350 -1.00 26.34 -27.46
C ALA A 350 -0.85 24.84 -27.81
N PRO A 351 0.14 24.13 -27.22
CA PRO A 351 0.23 22.68 -27.25
C PRO A 351 -1.13 21.98 -27.07
N CYS A 352 -1.42 21.00 -27.91
CA CYS A 352 -2.71 20.33 -28.03
C CYS A 352 -2.67 18.91 -27.47
N PRO A 353 -3.71 18.45 -26.76
CA PRO A 353 -3.81 17.07 -26.32
C PRO A 353 -4.17 16.14 -27.50
N ALA A 354 -3.41 15.07 -27.67
CA ALA A 354 -3.62 14.04 -28.70
C ALA A 354 -3.66 12.64 -28.07
N ALA A 355 -4.55 11.78 -28.58
CA ALA A 355 -4.74 10.42 -28.08
C ALA A 355 -3.95 9.40 -28.92
N PHE A 356 -3.16 8.56 -28.25
CA PHE A 356 -2.32 7.53 -28.88
C PHE A 356 -2.50 6.18 -28.20
N ASN A 357 -2.20 5.10 -28.93
CA ASN A 357 -2.06 3.77 -28.32
C ASN A 357 -0.79 3.70 -27.47
N ILE A 358 -0.94 3.45 -26.17
CA ILE A 358 0.16 3.43 -25.20
C ILE A 358 1.22 2.37 -25.51
N PHE A 359 0.82 1.22 -26.06
CA PHE A 359 1.74 0.12 -26.36
C PHE A 359 2.60 0.40 -27.60
N SER A 360 2.21 1.39 -28.40
CA SER A 360 2.93 1.79 -29.62
C SER A 360 3.84 2.99 -29.40
N ILE A 361 3.57 3.84 -28.40
CA ILE A 361 4.35 5.05 -28.13
C ILE A 361 5.82 4.73 -27.79
N LYS A 362 6.07 3.64 -27.07
CA LYS A 362 7.42 3.27 -26.64
C LYS A 362 8.41 3.03 -27.79
N ASP A 363 7.90 2.64 -28.96
CA ASP A 363 8.70 2.28 -30.13
C ASP A 363 8.70 3.38 -31.20
N ASP A 364 8.05 4.51 -30.92
CA ASP A 364 7.85 5.61 -31.86
C ASP A 364 8.55 6.89 -31.38
N GLU A 365 9.80 7.04 -31.84
CA GLU A 365 10.64 8.21 -31.52
C GLU A 365 9.97 9.52 -31.91
N SER A 366 9.18 9.55 -32.99
CA SER A 366 8.57 10.78 -33.48
C SER A 366 7.52 11.34 -32.52
N ILE A 367 6.72 10.45 -31.91
CA ILE A 367 5.72 10.81 -30.90
C ILE A 367 6.42 11.22 -29.60
N LEU A 368 7.41 10.44 -29.15
CA LEU A 368 8.15 10.72 -27.91
C LEU A 368 8.89 12.05 -27.98
N GLU A 369 9.58 12.34 -29.09
CA GLU A 369 10.26 13.62 -29.30
C GLU A 369 9.30 14.80 -29.25
N ALA A 370 8.16 14.71 -29.94
CA ALA A 370 7.15 15.76 -29.91
C ALA A 370 6.59 15.97 -28.50
N TRP A 371 6.30 14.89 -27.78
CA TRP A 371 5.84 14.98 -26.40
C TRP A 371 6.88 15.62 -25.47
N TYR A 372 8.15 15.22 -25.57
CA TYR A 372 9.25 15.81 -24.81
C TYR A 372 9.47 17.29 -25.14
N GLU A 373 9.32 17.68 -26.40
CA GLU A 373 9.38 19.09 -26.82
C GLU A 373 8.29 19.91 -26.12
N ALA A 374 7.06 19.41 -26.08
CA ALA A 374 5.96 20.07 -25.38
C ALA A 374 6.20 20.15 -23.86
N VAL A 375 6.66 19.06 -23.23
CA VAL A 375 6.98 19.04 -21.79
C VAL A 375 8.09 20.03 -21.45
N LYS A 376 9.16 20.07 -22.26
CA LYS A 376 10.27 21.00 -22.07
C LYS A 376 9.79 22.45 -22.17
N SER A 377 8.98 22.76 -23.18
CA SER A 377 8.39 24.10 -23.32
C SER A 377 7.59 24.48 -22.07
N GLU A 378 6.77 23.58 -21.54
CA GLU A 378 6.01 23.83 -20.31
C GLU A 378 6.90 24.00 -19.08
N LEU A 379 7.99 23.23 -18.95
CA LEU A 379 8.97 23.41 -17.87
C LEU A 379 9.68 24.77 -17.92
N ASP A 380 10.01 25.23 -19.12
CA ASP A 380 10.74 26.50 -19.35
C ASP A 380 9.84 27.74 -19.15
N HIS A 381 8.51 27.59 -19.17
CA HIS A 381 7.59 28.69 -18.88
C HIS A 381 7.71 29.21 -17.43
N ASP A 382 7.73 30.54 -17.28
CA ASP A 382 7.87 31.26 -15.99
C ASP A 382 6.52 31.44 -15.25
N THR A 383 5.61 30.47 -15.39
CA THR A 383 4.32 30.47 -14.69
C THR A 383 4.40 29.69 -13.38
N LYS A 384 3.77 30.21 -12.31
CA LYS A 384 3.81 29.56 -10.99
C LYS A 384 2.74 28.47 -10.83
N SER A 385 3.29 27.30 -10.47
CA SER A 385 2.76 26.16 -9.72
C SER A 385 1.57 25.39 -10.34
N PRO A 386 1.70 24.06 -10.52
CA PRO A 386 0.54 23.20 -10.65
C PRO A 386 -0.30 23.28 -9.39
N PHE A 387 -1.51 22.74 -9.47
CA PHE A 387 -2.35 22.50 -8.31
C PHE A 387 -1.69 21.50 -7.35
N ARG A 388 -0.59 21.88 -6.68
CA ARG A 388 0.25 21.06 -5.80
C ARG A 388 -0.54 20.39 -4.69
N LYS A 389 -1.70 20.97 -4.33
CA LYS A 389 -2.69 20.37 -3.44
C LYS A 389 -3.15 18.96 -3.86
N PHE A 390 -3.11 18.65 -5.16
CA PHE A 390 -3.47 17.36 -5.76
C PHE A 390 -2.27 16.45 -6.04
N HIS A 391 -1.05 16.88 -5.72
CA HIS A 391 0.11 16.02 -5.91
C HIS A 391 0.06 14.82 -4.97
N ASN A 392 0.25 13.66 -5.56
CA ASN A 392 0.33 12.35 -4.96
C ASN A 392 1.78 11.89 -5.06
N SER A 393 2.48 11.91 -3.93
CA SER A 393 3.90 11.54 -3.84
C SER A 393 4.12 10.08 -4.22
N ALA A 394 3.27 9.16 -3.73
CA ALA A 394 3.35 7.74 -4.06
C ALA A 394 3.27 7.47 -5.58
N PHE A 395 2.55 8.29 -6.33
CA PHE A 395 2.51 8.20 -7.78
C PHE A 395 3.82 8.64 -8.42
N LEU A 396 4.45 9.72 -7.95
CA LEU A 396 5.78 10.09 -8.41
C LEU A 396 6.84 9.07 -7.96
N ASP A 397 6.79 8.60 -6.72
CA ASP A 397 7.70 7.57 -6.20
C ASP A 397 7.64 6.30 -7.06
N ALA A 398 6.44 5.83 -7.42
CA ALA A 398 6.27 4.71 -8.34
C ALA A 398 6.75 4.99 -9.77
N VAL A 399 7.00 6.24 -10.16
CA VAL A 399 7.59 6.60 -11.46
C VAL A 399 9.11 6.65 -11.40
N ILE A 400 9.70 7.15 -10.31
CA ILE A 400 11.16 7.37 -10.19
C ILE A 400 11.91 6.27 -9.45
N ASP A 401 11.19 5.39 -8.75
CA ASP A 401 11.75 4.28 -7.98
C ASP A 401 11.16 2.95 -8.51
N PRO A 402 11.93 2.23 -9.36
CA PRO A 402 11.51 0.94 -9.91
C PRO A 402 11.21 -0.14 -8.85
N ASP A 403 11.95 -0.15 -7.73
CA ASP A 403 11.78 -1.14 -6.66
C ASP A 403 10.46 -0.88 -5.91
N TYR A 404 10.18 0.38 -5.60
CA TYR A 404 8.89 0.78 -5.02
C TYR A 404 7.73 0.50 -5.98
N ARG A 405 7.90 0.76 -7.29
CA ARG A 405 6.91 0.42 -8.33
C ARG A 405 6.63 -1.08 -8.36
N GLU A 406 7.66 -1.93 -8.29
CA GLU A 406 7.51 -3.39 -8.26
C GLU A 406 6.71 -3.84 -7.04
N LEU A 407 7.04 -3.33 -5.85
CA LEU A 407 6.31 -3.62 -4.62
C LEU A 407 4.85 -3.17 -4.69
N LEU A 408 4.60 -1.97 -5.21
CA LEU A 408 3.26 -1.44 -5.45
C LEU A 408 2.47 -2.35 -6.41
N PHE A 409 3.07 -2.74 -7.53
CA PHE A 409 2.43 -3.61 -8.51
C PHE A 409 2.19 -5.01 -7.95
N LYS A 410 3.07 -5.52 -7.07
CA LYS A 410 2.82 -6.74 -6.32
C LYS A 410 1.62 -6.61 -5.36
N ARG A 411 1.40 -5.44 -4.75
CA ARG A 411 0.21 -5.18 -3.90
C ARG A 411 -1.09 -5.00 -4.70
N VAL A 412 -0.99 -4.51 -5.94
CA VAL A 412 -2.14 -4.22 -6.80
C VAL A 412 -2.53 -5.42 -7.67
N TYR A 413 -1.56 -5.98 -8.38
CA TYR A 413 -1.68 -7.04 -9.39
C TYR A 413 -1.00 -8.34 -8.98
N GLY A 414 -0.11 -8.29 -7.99
CA GLY A 414 0.43 -9.50 -7.44
C GLY A 414 -0.71 -10.35 -6.88
N PRO A 415 -0.54 -11.66 -6.91
CA PRO A 415 -1.60 -12.54 -6.47
C PRO A 415 -1.83 -12.28 -4.97
N ASP A 416 -3.08 -12.03 -4.57
CA ASP A 416 -3.51 -12.23 -3.18
C ASP A 416 -3.30 -13.73 -2.89
N ILE A 417 -2.07 -14.10 -2.54
CA ILE A 417 -1.71 -15.43 -2.06
C ILE A 417 -1.70 -15.30 -0.54
N PRO A 418 -2.79 -15.65 0.15
CA PRO A 418 -2.57 -16.32 1.43
C PRO A 418 -1.60 -17.45 1.12
N ILE A 419 -0.45 -17.51 1.80
CA ILE A 419 0.52 -18.59 1.67
C ILE A 419 -0.26 -19.90 1.66
N MET A 420 -0.47 -20.47 0.48
CA MET A 420 -1.21 -21.70 0.34
C MET A 420 -0.17 -22.79 0.43
N ASN A 421 -0.31 -23.63 1.46
CA ASN A 421 0.49 -24.82 1.58
C ASN A 421 0.43 -25.60 0.25
N LEU A 422 1.58 -26.15 -0.17
CA LEU A 422 1.73 -26.85 -1.45
C LEU A 422 0.68 -27.96 -1.66
N ASN A 423 0.19 -28.54 -0.55
CA ASN A 423 -0.92 -29.47 -0.53
C ASN A 423 -2.12 -28.81 0.16
N THR A 424 -3.20 -28.56 -0.58
CA THR A 424 -4.40 -27.88 -0.06
C THR A 424 -5.65 -28.72 -0.26
N LEU A 425 -6.43 -28.92 0.82
CA LEU A 425 -7.70 -29.64 0.79
C LEU A 425 -8.89 -28.67 0.78
N LEU A 426 -9.66 -28.65 -0.30
CA LEU A 426 -10.93 -27.93 -0.37
C LEU A 426 -12.07 -28.83 0.15
N TYR A 427 -12.56 -28.55 1.36
CA TYR A 427 -13.64 -29.32 2.00
C TYR A 427 -14.92 -28.49 2.14
N GLY A 428 -16.07 -29.17 2.28
CA GLY A 428 -17.37 -28.53 2.46
C GLY A 428 -18.52 -29.35 1.86
N PRO A 429 -19.78 -28.93 2.09
CA PRO A 429 -20.96 -29.65 1.59
C PRO A 429 -20.95 -29.87 0.06
N PRO A 430 -21.62 -30.91 -0.45
CA PRO A 430 -21.86 -31.06 -1.89
C PRO A 430 -22.57 -29.82 -2.48
N GLY A 431 -22.21 -29.42 -3.70
CA GLY A 431 -22.85 -28.29 -4.38
C GLY A 431 -22.31 -26.89 -4.03
N THR A 432 -21.30 -26.76 -3.16
CA THR A 432 -20.70 -25.45 -2.80
C THR A 432 -19.65 -24.94 -3.80
N GLY A 433 -19.58 -25.51 -5.00
CA GLY A 433 -18.67 -25.05 -6.04
C GLY A 433 -17.19 -25.38 -5.85
N LYS A 434 -16.84 -26.37 -4.99
CA LYS A 434 -15.43 -26.76 -4.74
C LYS A 434 -14.70 -27.17 -6.02
N THR A 435 -15.28 -28.07 -6.82
CA THR A 435 -14.72 -28.48 -8.11
C THR A 435 -14.66 -27.28 -9.08
N TYR A 436 -15.68 -26.43 -9.08
CA TYR A 436 -15.74 -25.24 -9.93
C TYR A 436 -14.61 -24.25 -9.61
N SER A 437 -14.31 -24.02 -8.33
CA SER A 437 -13.26 -23.09 -7.91
C SER A 437 -11.83 -23.62 -8.16
N THR A 438 -11.65 -24.92 -8.36
CA THR A 438 -10.30 -25.49 -8.63
C THR A 438 -9.67 -24.98 -9.92
N ILE A 439 -10.46 -24.68 -10.95
CA ILE A 439 -9.96 -24.11 -12.22
C ILE A 439 -9.31 -22.76 -11.95
N ASP A 440 -10.03 -21.86 -11.28
CA ASP A 440 -9.55 -20.52 -10.97
C ASP A 440 -8.31 -20.57 -10.07
N LEU A 441 -8.30 -21.50 -9.12
CA LEU A 441 -7.18 -21.71 -8.21
C LEU A 441 -5.95 -22.26 -8.92
N ALA A 442 -6.12 -23.25 -9.79
CA ALA A 442 -5.02 -23.87 -10.53
C ALA A 442 -4.37 -22.85 -11.46
N VAL A 443 -5.16 -22.09 -12.24
CA VAL A 443 -4.64 -21.01 -13.09
C VAL A 443 -3.90 -19.96 -12.26
N ARG A 444 -4.47 -19.55 -11.13
CA ARG A 444 -3.83 -18.59 -10.22
C ARG A 444 -2.46 -19.08 -9.71
N ILE A 445 -2.29 -20.40 -9.52
CA ILE A 445 -1.02 -20.99 -9.08
C ILE A 445 -0.04 -21.14 -10.25
N THR A 446 -0.49 -21.69 -11.38
CA THR A 446 0.39 -22.09 -12.49
C THR A 446 0.75 -20.95 -13.43
N ALA A 447 -0.15 -19.98 -13.63
CA ALA A 447 0.02 -18.86 -14.54
C ALA A 447 -0.62 -17.59 -13.94
N PRO A 448 -0.09 -17.07 -12.81
CA PRO A 448 -0.63 -15.89 -12.14
C PRO A 448 -0.70 -14.66 -13.04
N GLU A 449 0.19 -14.54 -14.02
CA GLU A 449 0.23 -13.50 -15.05
C GLU A 449 -0.98 -13.53 -15.99
N ASP A 450 -1.50 -14.72 -16.28
CA ASP A 450 -2.68 -14.94 -17.14
C ASP A 450 -3.98 -15.06 -16.32
N TYR A 451 -3.90 -15.02 -14.99
CA TYR A 451 -5.06 -15.14 -14.11
C TYR A 451 -5.95 -13.89 -14.14
N SER A 452 -7.24 -14.08 -14.37
CA SER A 452 -8.25 -13.02 -14.38
C SER A 452 -9.16 -13.12 -13.14
N PRO A 453 -9.03 -12.19 -12.17
CA PRO A 453 -9.89 -12.14 -11.00
C PRO A 453 -11.37 -12.02 -11.38
N ASN A 454 -12.23 -12.81 -10.73
CA ASN A 454 -13.69 -12.83 -10.95
C ASN A 454 -14.14 -13.13 -12.39
N ASN A 455 -13.27 -13.70 -13.24
CA ASN A 455 -13.60 -14.06 -14.62
C ASN A 455 -13.29 -15.54 -14.90
N HIS A 456 -14.14 -16.41 -14.34
CA HIS A 456 -14.01 -17.86 -14.48
C HIS A 456 -13.95 -18.33 -15.94
N ARG A 457 -14.66 -17.66 -16.86
CA ARG A 457 -14.66 -18.03 -18.29
C ARG A 457 -13.32 -17.76 -18.96
N ALA A 458 -12.63 -16.68 -18.59
CA ALA A 458 -11.28 -16.40 -19.09
C ALA A 458 -10.27 -17.39 -18.51
N ASN A 459 -10.32 -17.62 -17.19
CA ASN A 459 -9.45 -18.58 -16.52
C ASN A 459 -9.63 -19.99 -17.08
N ARG A 460 -10.86 -20.38 -17.43
CA ARG A 460 -11.12 -21.68 -18.07
C ARG A 460 -10.34 -21.88 -19.39
N LYS A 461 -10.15 -20.83 -20.19
CA LYS A 461 -9.35 -20.92 -21.43
C LYS A 461 -7.87 -21.15 -21.12
N VAL A 462 -7.34 -20.42 -20.14
CA VAL A 462 -5.95 -20.55 -19.67
C VAL A 462 -5.74 -21.94 -19.06
N TYR A 463 -6.69 -22.40 -18.26
CA TYR A 463 -6.72 -23.75 -17.69
C TYR A 463 -6.67 -24.83 -18.79
N GLU A 464 -7.52 -24.73 -19.81
CA GLU A 464 -7.54 -25.68 -20.93
C GLU A 464 -6.19 -25.73 -21.67
N LYS A 465 -5.54 -24.58 -21.87
CA LYS A 465 -4.18 -24.49 -22.43
C LYS A 465 -3.15 -25.18 -21.52
N LEU A 466 -3.16 -24.90 -20.23
CA LEU A 466 -2.21 -25.47 -19.26
C LEU A 466 -2.40 -26.99 -19.07
N VAL A 467 -3.63 -27.49 -19.21
CA VAL A 467 -3.90 -28.93 -19.26
C VAL A 467 -3.29 -29.57 -20.50
N GLN A 468 -3.42 -28.92 -21.66
CA GLN A 468 -2.80 -29.40 -22.91
C GLN A 468 -1.26 -29.39 -22.83
N GLU A 469 -0.69 -28.40 -22.14
CA GLU A 469 0.76 -28.32 -21.85
C GLU A 469 1.22 -29.34 -20.80
N GLY A 470 0.30 -30.09 -20.17
CA GLY A 470 0.63 -31.05 -19.11
C GLY A 470 1.09 -30.39 -17.80
N ARG A 471 0.85 -29.08 -17.63
CA ARG A 471 1.17 -28.31 -16.41
C ARG A 471 0.09 -28.43 -15.34
N ILE A 472 -1.14 -28.71 -15.76
CA ILE A 472 -2.26 -29.05 -14.88
C ILE A 472 -2.74 -30.46 -15.22
N VAL A 473 -2.81 -31.32 -14.22
CA VAL A 473 -3.46 -32.65 -14.32
C VAL A 473 -4.68 -32.66 -13.42
N PHE A 474 -5.82 -33.09 -13.96
CA PHE A 474 -7.05 -33.28 -13.19
C PHE A 474 -7.36 -34.78 -13.14
N THR A 475 -7.63 -35.29 -11.94
CA THR A 475 -8.07 -36.67 -11.72
C THR A 475 -9.17 -36.71 -10.67
N THR A 476 -9.90 -37.82 -10.62
CA THR A 476 -10.96 -38.05 -9.63
C THR A 476 -10.69 -39.39 -8.94
N PHE A 477 -10.63 -39.38 -7.61
CA PHE A 477 -10.42 -40.61 -6.85
C PHE A 477 -11.72 -41.43 -6.77
N HIS A 478 -11.58 -42.74 -6.93
CA HIS A 478 -12.65 -43.72 -6.80
C HIS A 478 -12.08 -45.01 -6.20
N GLN A 479 -12.97 -45.90 -5.72
CA GLN A 479 -12.59 -47.12 -4.99
C GLN A 479 -11.71 -48.09 -5.80
N SER A 480 -11.75 -48.01 -7.13
CA SER A 480 -10.94 -48.85 -8.02
C SER A 480 -9.67 -48.19 -8.54
N LEU A 481 -9.40 -46.92 -8.17
CA LEU A 481 -8.14 -46.26 -8.57
C LEU A 481 -7.02 -46.87 -7.71
N SER A 482 -5.97 -47.35 -8.35
CA SER A 482 -4.86 -48.03 -7.67
C SER A 482 -3.54 -47.30 -7.84
N TYR A 483 -2.51 -47.82 -7.16
CA TYR A 483 -1.13 -47.34 -7.29
C TYR A 483 -0.66 -47.38 -8.75
N GLU A 484 -1.05 -48.44 -9.48
CA GLU A 484 -0.67 -48.69 -10.87
C GLU A 484 -1.17 -47.62 -11.85
N ASP A 485 -2.29 -46.98 -11.56
CA ASP A 485 -2.85 -45.89 -12.38
C ASP A 485 -2.23 -44.52 -12.03
N PHE A 486 -1.83 -44.35 -10.77
CA PHE A 486 -1.46 -43.06 -10.21
C PHE A 486 0.06 -42.82 -10.18
N ILE A 487 0.84 -43.84 -9.84
CA ILE A 487 2.30 -43.78 -9.74
C ILE A 487 2.96 -44.50 -10.92
N GLU A 488 2.87 -45.82 -11.00
CA GLU A 488 3.41 -46.63 -12.11
C GLU A 488 2.85 -48.06 -12.07
N GLY A 489 2.64 -48.68 -13.23
CA GLY A 489 2.06 -50.02 -13.31
C GLY A 489 2.51 -50.80 -14.53
N ILE A 490 2.51 -52.13 -14.41
CA ILE A 490 2.81 -53.04 -15.53
C ILE A 490 1.57 -53.14 -16.42
N LYS A 491 1.68 -52.69 -17.67
CA LYS A 491 0.60 -52.80 -18.66
C LYS A 491 0.96 -53.74 -19.80
N PRO A 492 0.00 -54.55 -20.28
CA PRO A 492 0.20 -55.39 -21.44
C PRO A 492 0.11 -54.55 -22.73
N ALA A 493 1.10 -54.67 -23.58
CA ALA A 493 1.14 -54.10 -24.93
C ALA A 493 1.33 -55.22 -25.97
N THR A 494 0.77 -55.05 -27.16
CA THR A 494 1.00 -55.99 -28.26
C THR A 494 2.09 -55.39 -29.16
N ASN A 495 3.18 -56.13 -29.38
CA ASN A 495 4.20 -55.67 -30.31
C ASN A 495 3.76 -55.88 -31.77
N ASP A 496 4.50 -55.32 -32.73
CA ASP A 496 4.19 -55.42 -34.17
C ASP A 496 4.12 -56.87 -34.70
N SER A 497 4.65 -57.83 -33.94
CA SER A 497 4.62 -59.27 -34.24
C SER A 497 3.41 -60.00 -33.63
N GLY A 498 2.51 -59.30 -32.93
CA GLY A 498 1.33 -59.89 -32.29
C GLY A 498 1.59 -60.58 -30.95
N ASN A 499 2.81 -60.47 -30.39
CA ASN A 499 3.15 -61.06 -29.10
C ASN A 499 2.81 -60.09 -27.96
N LEU A 500 2.33 -60.64 -26.84
CA LEU A 500 2.09 -59.90 -25.61
C LEU A 500 3.43 -59.51 -24.96
N THR A 501 3.61 -58.23 -24.69
CA THR A 501 4.74 -57.65 -23.97
C THR A 501 4.22 -56.91 -22.75
N TYR A 502 5.03 -56.81 -21.70
CA TYR A 502 4.68 -56.11 -20.47
C TYR A 502 5.67 -54.97 -20.28
N SER A 503 5.17 -53.74 -20.27
CA SER A 503 5.97 -52.53 -20.03
C SER A 503 5.49 -51.85 -18.74
N VAL A 504 6.43 -51.27 -18.01
CA VAL A 504 6.09 -50.37 -16.90
C VAL A 504 5.67 -49.04 -17.52
N GLU A 505 4.47 -48.57 -17.19
CA GLU A 505 3.96 -47.27 -17.61
C GLU A 505 3.80 -46.31 -16.43
N ASP A 506 4.21 -45.06 -16.62
CA ASP A 506 4.08 -44.02 -15.61
C ASP A 506 2.61 -43.58 -15.42
N GLY A 507 2.20 -43.51 -14.16
CA GLY A 507 0.90 -43.03 -13.73
C GLY A 507 0.75 -41.51 -13.82
N LEU A 508 -0.42 -41.00 -13.42
CA LEU A 508 -0.74 -39.57 -13.51
C LEU A 508 0.19 -38.67 -12.69
N PHE A 509 0.48 -39.05 -11.44
CA PHE A 509 1.35 -38.28 -10.54
C PHE A 509 2.79 -38.29 -11.02
N LYS A 510 3.32 -39.48 -11.35
CA LYS A 510 4.71 -39.64 -11.80
C LYS A 510 4.98 -38.86 -13.09
N ARG A 511 4.08 -38.93 -14.08
CA ARG A 511 4.21 -38.12 -15.31
C ARG A 511 4.27 -36.61 -15.04
N LEU A 512 3.43 -36.10 -14.14
CA LEU A 512 3.44 -34.68 -13.78
C LEU A 512 4.76 -34.29 -13.08
N ALA A 513 5.21 -35.11 -12.12
CA ALA A 513 6.44 -34.87 -11.38
C ALA A 513 7.67 -34.90 -12.29
N VAL A 514 7.74 -35.87 -13.21
CA VAL A 514 8.79 -35.97 -14.23
C VAL A 514 8.78 -34.73 -15.12
N ASN A 515 7.63 -34.32 -15.65
CA ASN A 515 7.54 -33.11 -16.47
C ASN A 515 8.03 -31.86 -15.72
N ALA A 516 7.67 -31.71 -14.45
CA ALA A 516 8.12 -30.61 -13.60
C ALA A 516 9.63 -30.65 -13.36
N ALA A 517 10.21 -31.84 -13.15
CA ALA A 517 11.63 -32.02 -12.94
C ALA A 517 12.46 -31.65 -14.18
N PHE A 518 12.05 -32.10 -15.37
CA PHE A 518 12.73 -31.76 -16.64
C PHE A 518 12.73 -30.25 -16.92
N GLU A 519 11.61 -29.58 -16.67
CA GLU A 519 11.51 -28.12 -16.82
C GLU A 519 12.40 -27.41 -15.80
N TYR A 520 12.50 -27.94 -14.58
CA TYR A 520 13.33 -27.39 -13.50
C TYR A 520 14.83 -27.43 -13.81
N VAL A 521 15.30 -28.47 -14.49
CA VAL A 521 16.72 -28.66 -14.88
C VAL A 521 17.05 -28.11 -16.28
N GLY A 522 16.07 -27.58 -17.01
CA GLY A 522 16.27 -26.99 -18.35
C GLY A 522 16.40 -28.00 -19.51
N GLY A 523 15.90 -29.23 -19.34
CA GLY A 523 15.97 -30.30 -20.34
C GLY A 523 14.66 -30.53 -21.11
N ARG A 524 14.69 -31.40 -22.13
CA ARG A 524 13.47 -32.00 -22.74
C ARG A 524 13.48 -33.51 -22.52
N PRO A 525 12.34 -34.13 -22.13
CA PRO A 525 12.28 -35.57 -21.95
C PRO A 525 12.50 -36.32 -23.29
N PRO A 526 13.29 -37.41 -23.32
CA PRO A 526 13.36 -38.29 -24.48
C PRO A 526 11.96 -38.87 -24.79
N GLU A 527 11.61 -39.05 -26.07
CA GLU A 527 10.29 -39.57 -26.46
C GLU A 527 10.05 -41.02 -26.03
N GLU A 528 11.11 -41.83 -25.86
CA GLU A 528 10.99 -43.27 -25.66
C GLU A 528 11.27 -43.76 -24.23
N ASP A 529 11.86 -42.94 -23.33
CA ASP A 529 12.17 -43.40 -21.97
C ASP A 529 12.28 -42.25 -20.93
N LYS A 530 11.13 -41.72 -20.50
CA LYS A 530 11.04 -40.51 -19.65
C LYS A 530 11.52 -40.73 -18.20
N SER A 531 11.38 -41.95 -17.68
CA SER A 531 11.66 -42.25 -16.27
C SER A 531 13.15 -42.53 -16.01
N SER A 532 13.84 -43.23 -16.92
CA SER A 532 15.27 -43.52 -16.83
C SER A 532 16.14 -42.24 -16.90
N ALA A 533 15.69 -41.24 -17.66
CA ALA A 533 16.43 -40.00 -17.89
C ALA A 533 16.41 -39.02 -16.69
N VAL A 534 15.42 -39.09 -15.80
CA VAL A 534 15.39 -38.21 -14.61
C VAL A 534 16.56 -38.49 -13.67
N GLN A 535 16.94 -39.74 -13.47
CA GLN A 535 18.06 -40.09 -12.60
C GLN A 535 19.42 -39.55 -13.10
N GLU A 536 19.61 -39.44 -14.42
CA GLU A 536 20.80 -38.83 -15.03
C GLU A 536 20.78 -37.29 -14.98
N LEU A 537 19.60 -36.67 -15.08
CA LEU A 537 19.42 -35.21 -15.06
C LEU A 537 19.53 -34.57 -13.66
N LEU A 538 19.25 -35.32 -12.59
CA LEU A 538 19.42 -34.83 -11.21
C LEU A 538 20.90 -34.78 -10.76
N ALA A 539 21.83 -35.22 -11.61
CA ALA A 539 23.27 -35.21 -11.35
C ALA A 539 24.02 -33.98 -11.92
N GLU A 540 23.38 -33.17 -12.78
CA GLU A 540 23.99 -31.96 -13.38
C GLU A 540 23.58 -30.68 -12.64
N ASP A 541 24.47 -29.67 -12.65
CA ASP A 541 24.31 -28.39 -11.96
C ASP A 541 23.01 -27.67 -12.37
N ILE A 542 22.26 -27.21 -11.37
CA ILE A 542 20.99 -26.46 -11.52
C ILE A 542 21.21 -25.26 -12.45
N VAL A 543 20.56 -25.27 -13.62
CA VAL A 543 20.50 -24.09 -14.48
C VAL A 543 19.57 -23.08 -13.81
N ASN A 544 20.15 -22.02 -13.27
CA ASN A 544 19.44 -20.94 -12.62
C ASN A 544 18.68 -20.12 -13.67
N THR A 545 17.50 -20.57 -14.07
CA THR A 545 16.56 -19.78 -14.86
C THR A 545 15.66 -19.00 -13.90
N GLU A 546 15.55 -17.68 -14.12
CA GLU A 546 14.75 -16.76 -13.30
C GLU A 546 13.23 -17.04 -13.36
N ASP A 547 12.79 -18.06 -14.10
CA ASP A 547 11.38 -18.30 -14.42
C ASP A 547 10.97 -19.78 -14.24
N LYS A 548 10.88 -20.22 -12.97
CA LYS A 548 10.48 -21.60 -12.63
C LYS A 548 8.97 -21.79 -12.86
N LYS A 549 8.61 -22.59 -13.86
CA LYS A 549 7.21 -22.94 -14.14
C LYS A 549 6.62 -23.79 -13.02
N LYS A 550 5.39 -23.44 -12.61
CA LYS A 550 4.61 -24.16 -11.60
C LYS A 550 3.69 -25.20 -12.24
N TYR A 551 3.45 -26.28 -11.51
CA TYR A 551 2.63 -27.43 -11.89
C TYR A 551 1.58 -27.71 -10.80
N VAL A 552 0.38 -28.14 -11.19
CA VAL A 552 -0.73 -28.42 -10.26
C VAL A 552 -1.39 -29.76 -10.59
N LEU A 553 -1.56 -30.59 -9.56
CA LEU A 553 -2.41 -31.78 -9.60
C LEU A 553 -3.72 -31.49 -8.85
N ILE A 554 -4.84 -31.59 -9.55
CA ILE A 554 -6.17 -31.50 -8.95
C ILE A 554 -6.69 -32.92 -8.75
N ILE A 555 -6.96 -33.27 -7.49
CA ILE A 555 -7.57 -34.55 -7.11
C ILE A 555 -8.99 -34.26 -6.62
N ASP A 556 -9.98 -34.52 -7.46
CA ASP A 556 -11.38 -34.45 -7.05
C ASP A 556 -11.79 -35.71 -6.28
N GLU A 557 -12.73 -35.54 -5.35
CA GLU A 557 -13.28 -36.63 -4.54
C GLU A 557 -12.21 -37.50 -3.83
N ILE A 558 -11.11 -36.87 -3.36
CA ILE A 558 -9.96 -37.54 -2.73
C ILE A 558 -10.36 -38.52 -1.61
N ASN A 559 -11.44 -38.23 -0.89
CA ASN A 559 -11.98 -39.05 0.18
C ASN A 559 -12.73 -40.31 -0.30
N ARG A 560 -12.91 -40.54 -1.60
CA ARG A 560 -13.54 -41.74 -2.18
C ARG A 560 -12.54 -42.82 -2.60
N GLY A 561 -11.24 -42.51 -2.61
CA GLY A 561 -10.16 -43.46 -2.84
C GLY A 561 -9.42 -43.84 -1.56
N ASN A 562 -8.70 -44.95 -1.56
CA ASN A 562 -7.77 -45.27 -0.49
C ASN A 562 -6.46 -44.52 -0.72
N VAL A 563 -6.36 -43.30 -0.19
CA VAL A 563 -5.21 -42.40 -0.41
C VAL A 563 -3.88 -43.08 -0.08
N SER A 564 -3.80 -43.83 1.02
CA SER A 564 -2.58 -44.54 1.42
C SER A 564 -2.18 -45.63 0.43
N GLN A 565 -3.13 -46.36 -0.16
CA GLN A 565 -2.83 -47.36 -1.19
C GLN A 565 -2.49 -46.73 -2.53
N ILE A 566 -3.16 -45.63 -2.90
CA ILE A 566 -2.96 -44.94 -4.18
C ILE A 566 -1.59 -44.25 -4.23
N PHE A 567 -1.19 -43.55 -3.16
CA PHE A 567 0.13 -42.91 -3.07
C PHE A 567 1.25 -43.87 -2.67
N GLY A 568 0.92 -44.99 -2.01
CA GLY A 568 1.92 -45.94 -1.50
C GLY A 568 2.90 -45.27 -0.54
N GLU A 569 4.18 -45.58 -0.70
CA GLU A 569 5.28 -45.03 0.12
C GLU A 569 5.58 -43.55 -0.20
N LEU A 570 5.11 -43.05 -1.36
CA LEU A 570 5.36 -41.69 -1.84
C LEU A 570 4.50 -40.63 -1.17
N ILE A 571 3.56 -41.02 -0.30
CA ILE A 571 2.74 -40.07 0.46
C ILE A 571 3.59 -39.16 1.37
N THR A 572 4.82 -39.57 1.69
CA THR A 572 5.76 -38.75 2.45
C THR A 572 6.44 -37.68 1.58
N LEU A 573 6.63 -37.96 0.28
CA LEU A 573 7.33 -37.06 -0.64
C LEU A 573 6.52 -35.84 -1.07
N ILE A 574 5.22 -35.79 -0.73
CA ILE A 574 4.39 -34.60 -0.99
C ILE A 574 4.65 -33.49 0.04
N GLU A 575 5.24 -33.78 1.20
CA GLU A 575 5.64 -32.79 2.21
C GLU A 575 6.69 -31.82 1.65
N GLU A 576 6.69 -30.58 2.12
CA GLU A 576 7.51 -29.51 1.52
C GLU A 576 9.01 -29.79 1.69
N ASP A 577 9.45 -30.10 2.90
CA ASP A 577 10.83 -30.42 3.28
C ASP A 577 11.38 -31.68 2.59
N LYS A 578 10.51 -32.63 2.21
CA LYS A 578 10.89 -33.89 1.55
C LYS A 578 11.05 -33.80 0.03
N ARG A 579 10.65 -32.68 -0.58
CA ARG A 579 10.77 -32.48 -2.03
C ARG A 579 12.20 -32.24 -2.48
N TYR A 580 12.50 -32.62 -3.71
CA TYR A 580 13.79 -32.37 -4.35
C TYR A 580 14.19 -30.89 -4.29
N GLY A 581 15.43 -30.62 -3.88
CA GLY A 581 15.98 -29.26 -3.72
C GLY A 581 15.94 -28.69 -2.30
N ASN A 582 15.28 -29.36 -1.34
CA ASN A 582 15.26 -28.98 0.08
C ASN A 582 16.28 -29.78 0.91
N GLU A 583 16.60 -29.29 2.12
CA GLU A 583 17.62 -29.90 3.01
C GLU A 583 17.30 -31.37 3.37
N GLU A 584 16.02 -31.71 3.56
CA GLU A 584 15.56 -33.06 3.87
C GLU A 584 14.98 -33.79 2.65
N GLY A 585 15.36 -33.35 1.44
CA GLY A 585 14.87 -33.91 0.17
C GLY A 585 15.15 -35.40 0.04
N LEU A 586 14.12 -36.17 -0.32
CA LEU A 586 14.20 -37.62 -0.51
C LEU A 586 13.87 -37.99 -1.96
N SER A 587 14.46 -39.10 -2.44
CA SER A 587 14.08 -39.76 -3.69
C SER A 587 13.75 -41.21 -3.39
N ALA A 588 12.65 -41.72 -3.94
CA ALA A 588 12.17 -43.08 -3.69
C ALA A 588 11.99 -43.93 -4.95
N ILE A 589 12.12 -43.35 -6.16
CA ILE A 589 11.98 -44.02 -7.46
C ILE A 589 12.96 -43.42 -8.46
#